data_AF-M6BZH4-F1
#
_entry.id   AF-M6BZH4-F1
#
_cell.length_a   1.000
_cell.length_b   1.000
_cell.length_c   1.000
_cell.angle_alpha   90.00
_cell.angle_beta   90.00
_cell.angle_gamma   90.00
#
_symmetry.space_group_name_H-M   'P 1'
#
loop_
_entity.id
_entity.type
_entity.pdbx_description
1 polymer ?
#
loop_
_entity_poly.entity_id
_entity_poly.type
_entity_poly.pdbx_seq_one_letter_code
_entity_poly.pdbx_strand_id
1 'polypeptide(L)'
;MTEPDTVRDIFLQPGGFCWGRRDLRIRTLLGSCVSICFWNPALLYGGMAHVMLPYRPGYSATLNAKYADEAIRLFFEKIEQAEGRAGQYQIKLFGGASMFSTEEEKLLEIKSVRDIGMKNIRSIKELLSKNRLPIASEDLGGGIFS
;
A
#
# COMPACT_ATOMS: atom_id res chain seq x y z
N MET A 1 15.13 -5.58 -21.05
CA MET A 1 13.68 -5.44 -21.27
C MET A 1 13.44 -4.09 -21.92
N THR A 2 12.67 -4.02 -23.00
CA THR A 2 12.38 -2.76 -23.71
C THR A 2 11.21 -2.03 -23.04
N GLU A 3 11.32 -0.70 -22.92
CA GLU A 3 10.25 0.15 -22.39
C GLU A 3 8.99 0.08 -23.27
N PRO A 4 7.78 0.24 -22.73
CA PRO A 4 6.56 0.31 -23.54
C PRO A 4 6.47 1.62 -24.33
N ASP A 5 5.97 1.55 -25.56
CA ASP A 5 5.84 2.71 -26.47
C ASP A 5 4.87 3.79 -25.97
N THR A 6 3.96 3.43 -25.05
CA THR A 6 3.05 4.38 -24.40
C THR A 6 2.81 3.96 -22.96
N VAL A 7 2.94 4.92 -22.04
CA VAL A 7 2.69 4.73 -20.60
C VAL A 7 1.45 5.52 -20.22
N ARG A 8 0.44 4.84 -19.68
CA ARG A 8 -0.72 5.46 -19.04
C ARG A 8 -0.34 5.82 -17.62
N ASP A 9 -0.47 7.09 -17.28
CA ASP A 9 -0.14 7.60 -15.94
C ASP A 9 -1.42 7.79 -15.11
N ILE A 10 -1.47 7.16 -13.94
CA ILE A 10 -2.59 7.26 -13.00
C ILE A 10 -2.09 7.82 -11.68
N PHE A 11 -2.73 8.89 -11.23
CA PHE A 11 -2.59 9.38 -9.87
C PHE A 11 -3.63 8.70 -8.95
N LEU A 12 -3.16 7.83 -8.05
CA LEU A 12 -3.99 7.07 -7.14
C LEU A 12 -4.35 7.91 -5.92
N GLN A 13 -5.64 8.16 -5.74
CA GLN A 13 -6.17 8.90 -4.60
C GLN A 13 -6.13 8.06 -3.31
N PRO A 14 -6.13 8.68 -2.11
CA PRO A 14 -6.26 7.97 -0.85
C PRO A 14 -7.46 7.02 -0.81
N GLY A 15 -7.23 5.79 -0.34
CA GLY A 15 -8.23 4.71 -0.37
C GLY A 15 -8.39 4.03 -1.74
N GLY A 16 -7.66 4.48 -2.76
CA GLY A 16 -7.69 3.91 -4.10
C GLY A 16 -6.98 2.56 -4.20
N PHE A 17 -7.41 1.79 -5.21
CA PHE A 17 -6.77 0.57 -5.67
C PHE A 17 -6.58 0.63 -7.18
N CYS A 18 -5.40 0.27 -7.66
CA CYS A 18 -5.13 0.21 -9.09
C CYS A 18 -4.32 -1.04 -9.43
N TRP A 19 -4.65 -1.68 -10.54
CA TRP A 19 -4.05 -2.93 -10.99
C TRP A 19 -3.91 -2.92 -12.51
N GLY A 20 -2.76 -3.31 -13.04
CA GLY A 20 -2.45 -3.17 -14.46
C GLY A 20 -1.11 -3.78 -14.86
N ARG A 21 -0.83 -3.70 -16.17
CA ARG A 21 0.38 -4.23 -16.81
C ARG A 21 1.48 -3.18 -16.90
N ARG A 22 2.60 -3.53 -17.52
CA ARG A 22 3.80 -2.69 -17.70
C ARG A 22 3.57 -1.32 -18.34
N ASP A 23 2.48 -1.14 -19.08
CA ASP A 23 2.10 0.12 -19.72
C ASP A 23 1.43 1.10 -18.74
N LEU A 24 1.28 0.73 -17.47
CA LEU A 24 0.67 1.54 -16.43
C LEU A 24 1.72 2.05 -15.44
N ARG A 25 1.78 3.38 -15.27
CA ARG A 25 2.53 4.05 -14.20
C ARG A 25 1.55 4.55 -13.16
N ILE A 26 1.67 4.04 -11.94
CA ILE A 26 0.84 4.45 -10.80
C ILE A 26 1.67 5.34 -9.89
N ARG A 27 1.14 6.51 -9.55
CA ARG A 27 1.77 7.46 -8.61
C ARG A 27 0.77 7.83 -7.53
N THR A 28 1.28 8.09 -6.33
CA THR A 28 0.49 8.61 -5.21
C THR A 28 1.39 9.52 -4.36
N LEU A 29 0.78 10.39 -3.57
CA LEU A 29 1.47 11.11 -2.50
C LEU A 29 1.16 10.43 -1.17
N LEU A 30 2.17 10.31 -0.29
CA LEU A 30 2.05 9.63 0.98
C LEU A 30 2.51 10.54 2.13
N GLY A 31 1.73 10.53 3.20
CA GLY A 31 2.08 11.05 4.52
C GLY A 31 2.04 9.90 5.52
N SER A 32 1.13 9.97 6.49
CA SER A 32 0.86 8.87 7.43
C SER A 32 0.18 7.64 6.80
N CYS A 33 -0.36 7.76 5.59
CA CYS A 33 -0.90 6.63 4.84
C CYS A 33 0.22 5.73 4.30
N VAL A 34 -0.09 4.46 4.04
CA VAL A 34 0.88 3.49 3.53
C VAL A 34 0.42 2.97 2.18
N SER A 35 1.33 2.97 1.21
CA SER A 35 1.11 2.30 -0.07
C SER A 35 1.63 0.87 -0.01
N ILE A 36 0.80 -0.08 -0.46
CA ILE A 36 1.19 -1.48 -0.68
C ILE A 36 1.27 -1.72 -2.18
N CYS A 37 2.41 -2.20 -2.66
CA CYS A 37 2.62 -2.50 -4.07
C CYS A 37 2.92 -3.99 -4.26
N PHE A 38 2.22 -4.63 -5.19
CA PHE A 38 2.50 -5.99 -5.65
C PHE A 38 2.97 -5.94 -7.09
N TRP A 39 4.09 -6.60 -7.41
CA TRP A 39 4.63 -6.64 -8.76
C TRP A 39 5.16 -8.02 -9.13
N ASN A 40 4.64 -8.62 -10.19
CA ASN A 40 5.19 -9.85 -10.76
C ASN A 40 6.14 -9.49 -11.92
N PRO A 41 7.47 -9.70 -11.77
CA PRO A 41 8.44 -9.32 -12.79
C PRO A 41 8.41 -10.21 -14.04
N ALA A 42 7.85 -11.42 -13.96
CA ALA A 42 7.74 -12.32 -15.12
C ALA A 42 6.50 -11.98 -15.96
N LEU A 43 5.37 -11.71 -15.32
CA LEU A 43 4.11 -11.35 -15.99
C LEU A 43 4.04 -9.86 -16.36
N LEU A 44 4.92 -9.05 -15.78
CA LEU A 44 4.90 -7.59 -15.83
C LEU A 44 3.51 -7.05 -15.48
N TYR A 45 2.97 -7.55 -14.37
CA TYR A 45 1.61 -7.33 -13.93
C TYR A 45 1.58 -7.13 -12.42
N GLY A 46 0.79 -6.18 -11.95
CA GLY A 46 0.79 -5.80 -10.55
C GLY A 46 -0.11 -4.61 -10.28
N GLY A 47 0.05 -4.02 -9.10
CA GLY A 47 -0.76 -2.90 -8.68
C GLY A 47 -0.35 -2.28 -7.37
N MET A 48 -1.14 -1.31 -6.95
CA MET A 48 -0.92 -0.43 -5.82
C MET A 48 -2.24 -0.20 -5.08
N ALA A 49 -2.18 -0.21 -3.74
CA ALA A 49 -3.27 0.18 -2.86
C ALA A 49 -2.81 1.32 -1.96
N HIS A 50 -3.61 2.37 -1.83
CA HIS A 50 -3.36 3.48 -0.91
C HIS A 50 -4.16 3.28 0.38
N VAL A 51 -3.52 2.67 1.38
CA VAL A 51 -4.15 2.33 2.66
C VAL A 51 -4.13 3.52 3.61
N MET A 52 -5.29 3.84 4.17
CA MET A 52 -5.45 4.92 5.14
C MET A 52 -5.63 4.41 6.56
N LEU A 53 -6.22 3.22 6.73
CA LEU A 53 -6.62 2.68 8.02
C LEU A 53 -6.25 1.18 8.11
N PRO A 54 -6.01 0.66 9.32
CA PRO A 54 -5.53 -0.71 9.48
C PRO A 54 -6.62 -1.74 9.22
N TYR A 55 -7.87 -1.48 9.64
CA TYR A 55 -8.99 -2.41 9.56
C TYR A 55 -10.31 -1.67 9.36
N ARG A 56 -11.28 -2.29 8.65
CA ARG A 56 -12.64 -1.76 8.55
C ARG A 56 -13.44 -2.04 9.83
N PRO A 57 -14.15 -1.04 10.38
CA PRO A 57 -15.13 -1.29 11.43
C PRO A 57 -16.38 -1.97 10.84
N GLY A 58 -16.71 -3.15 11.34
CA GLY A 58 -17.88 -3.91 10.89
C GLY A 58 -17.70 -4.59 9.54
N TYR A 59 -18.72 -5.36 9.16
CA TYR A 59 -18.73 -6.11 7.90
C TYR A 59 -19.31 -5.29 6.75
N SER A 60 -18.76 -5.49 5.55
CA SER A 60 -19.33 -5.02 4.29
C SER A 60 -19.07 -6.07 3.20
N ALA A 61 -20.02 -6.22 2.29
CA ALA A 61 -19.89 -7.15 1.17
C ALA A 61 -18.84 -6.68 0.14
N THR A 62 -18.61 -5.37 0.03
CA THR A 62 -17.69 -4.78 -0.94
C THR A 62 -16.37 -4.39 -0.28
N LEU A 63 -15.26 -4.93 -0.78
CA LEU A 63 -13.92 -4.56 -0.30
C LEU A 63 -13.57 -3.11 -0.64
N ASN A 64 -12.78 -2.50 0.22
CA ASN A 64 -12.34 -1.12 0.11
C ASN A 64 -10.86 -1.00 0.49
N ALA A 65 -10.02 -0.60 -0.46
CA ALA A 65 -8.57 -0.49 -0.28
C ALA A 65 -8.11 0.59 0.70
N LYS A 66 -9.04 1.41 1.21
CA LYS A 66 -8.80 2.26 2.37
C LYS A 66 -8.30 1.47 3.59
N TYR A 67 -8.70 0.21 3.73
CA TYR A 67 -8.37 -0.65 4.86
C TYR A 67 -7.32 -1.72 4.49
N ALA A 68 -6.31 -1.93 5.34
CA ALA A 68 -5.18 -2.80 5.01
C ALA A 68 -5.59 -4.27 4.73
N ASP A 69 -6.50 -4.80 5.56
CA ASP A 69 -7.01 -6.16 5.43
C ASP A 69 -7.79 -6.38 4.13
N GLU A 70 -8.65 -5.43 3.78
CA GLU A 70 -9.41 -5.48 2.54
C GLU A 70 -8.54 -5.23 1.30
N ALA A 71 -7.53 -4.35 1.40
CA ALA A 71 -6.55 -4.12 0.32
C ALA A 71 -5.76 -5.39 -0.02
N ILE A 72 -5.30 -6.14 1.00
CA ILE A 72 -4.60 -7.42 0.79
C ILE A 72 -5.53 -8.47 0.15
N ARG A 73 -6.82 -8.50 0.54
CA ARG A 73 -7.81 -9.36 -0.11
C ARG A 73 -8.05 -8.98 -1.59
N LEU A 74 -8.13 -7.69 -1.90
CA LEU A 74 -8.22 -7.22 -3.29
C LEU A 74 -7.01 -7.65 -4.13
N PHE A 75 -5.81 -7.64 -3.56
CA PHE A 75 -4.63 -8.18 -4.24
C PHE A 75 -4.76 -9.67 -4.52
N PHE A 76 -5.23 -10.47 -3.56
CA PHE A 76 -5.48 -11.89 -3.79
C PHE A 76 -6.51 -12.14 -4.89
N GLU A 77 -7.63 -11.40 -4.91
CA GLU A 77 -8.63 -11.51 -5.97
C GLU A 77 -8.01 -11.24 -7.36
N LYS A 78 -7.13 -10.24 -7.46
CA LYS A 78 -6.45 -9.92 -8.72
C LYS A 78 -5.40 -10.94 -9.13
N ILE A 79 -4.68 -11.50 -8.17
CA ILE A 79 -3.71 -12.57 -8.41
C ILE A 79 -4.43 -13.83 -8.90
N GLU A 80 -5.55 -14.19 -8.28
CA GLU A 80 -6.38 -15.34 -8.66
C GLU A 80 -7.00 -15.15 -10.04
N GLN A 81 -7.57 -13.97 -10.34
CA GLN A 81 -8.08 -13.63 -11.68
C GLN A 81 -7.01 -13.71 -12.77
N ALA A 82 -5.74 -13.57 -12.40
CA ALA A 82 -4.60 -13.69 -13.32
C ALA A 82 -4.02 -15.10 -13.40
N GLU A 83 -4.65 -16.09 -12.73
CA GLU A 83 -4.14 -17.45 -12.55
C GLU A 83 -2.72 -17.48 -11.95
N GLY A 84 -2.37 -16.43 -11.20
CA GLY A 84 -1.06 -16.24 -10.60
C GLY A 84 -0.94 -16.87 -9.23
N ARG A 85 0.30 -16.95 -8.73
CA ARG A 85 0.59 -17.35 -7.35
C ARG A 85 1.17 -16.18 -6.58
N ALA A 86 0.68 -15.95 -5.36
CA ALA A 86 1.11 -14.79 -4.57
C ALA A 86 2.62 -14.74 -4.31
N GLY A 87 3.27 -15.90 -4.15
CA GLY A 87 4.74 -15.99 -4.00
C GLY A 87 5.56 -15.56 -5.23
N GLN A 88 4.93 -15.31 -6.38
CA GLN A 88 5.60 -14.77 -7.58
C GLN A 88 5.63 -13.23 -7.60
N TYR A 89 4.97 -12.58 -6.64
CA TYR A 89 4.90 -11.12 -6.58
C TYR A 89 5.90 -10.58 -5.56
N GLN A 90 6.64 -9.56 -5.98
CA GLN A 90 7.45 -8.73 -5.10
C GLN A 90 6.52 -7.73 -4.41
N ILE A 91 6.62 -7.67 -3.09
CA ILE A 91 5.80 -6.76 -2.28
C ILE A 91 6.67 -5.62 -1.78
N LYS A 92 6.25 -4.39 -2.05
CA LYS A 92 6.97 -3.19 -1.62
C LYS A 92 6.05 -2.25 -0.85
N LEU A 93 6.57 -1.68 0.22
CA LEU A 93 5.81 -0.80 1.11
C LEU A 93 6.44 0.60 1.14
N PHE A 94 5.61 1.63 1.09
CA PHE A 94 6.05 3.02 1.11
C PHE A 94 5.16 3.87 2.01
N GLY A 95 5.70 4.90 2.67
CA GLY A 95 4.94 5.90 3.43
C GLY A 95 4.88 5.64 4.93
N GLY A 96 3.76 5.96 5.58
CA GLY A 96 3.64 5.91 7.04
C GLY A 96 4.54 6.91 7.75
N ALA A 97 4.92 7.99 7.06
CA ALA A 97 5.77 9.05 7.57
C ALA A 97 5.06 9.85 8.68
N SER A 98 5.85 10.34 9.65
CA SER A 98 5.37 11.37 10.59
C SER A 98 5.58 12.74 9.95
N MET A 99 4.51 13.51 9.79
CA MET A 99 4.59 14.86 9.24
C MET A 99 5.15 15.89 10.24
N PHE A 100 5.43 15.51 11.50
CA PHE A 100 5.79 16.45 12.58
C PHE A 100 6.92 15.97 13.47
N SER A 101 7.69 16.93 13.97
CA SER A 101 8.83 16.74 14.87
C SER A 101 8.38 16.61 16.34
N THR A 102 9.24 16.03 17.19
CA THR A 102 8.97 15.74 18.61
C THR A 102 8.53 16.92 19.47
N GLU A 103 8.76 18.16 19.04
CA GLU A 103 8.37 19.37 19.78
C GLU A 103 6.94 19.85 19.43
N GLU A 104 6.49 19.62 18.19
CA GLU A 104 5.14 19.95 17.70
C GLU A 104 4.10 18.87 18.09
N GLU A 105 4.57 17.70 18.52
CA GLU A 105 3.78 16.53 18.96
C GLU A 105 2.91 16.77 20.21
N LYS A 106 3.03 17.93 20.87
CA LYS A 106 2.25 18.25 22.08
C LYS A 106 0.81 18.69 21.81
N LEU A 107 0.43 19.03 20.57
CA LEU A 107 -0.97 19.29 20.25
C LEU A 107 -1.76 17.98 20.01
N LEU A 108 -2.91 17.85 20.66
CA LEU A 108 -3.73 16.63 20.73
C LEU A 108 -4.14 16.06 19.36
N GLU A 109 -4.26 16.88 18.31
CA GLU A 109 -4.65 16.43 16.98
C GLU A 109 -3.50 15.72 16.23
N ILE A 110 -2.25 16.11 16.48
CA ILE A 110 -1.06 15.65 15.76
C ILE A 110 -0.64 14.23 16.17
N LYS A 111 -0.79 13.88 17.46
CA LYS A 111 -0.56 12.51 17.96
C LYS A 111 -1.43 11.48 17.24
N SER A 112 -2.68 11.82 16.97
CA SER A 112 -3.63 10.91 16.33
C SER A 112 -3.20 10.47 14.93
N VAL A 113 -2.58 11.39 14.17
CA VAL A 113 -2.13 11.14 12.78
C VAL A 113 -0.87 10.28 12.74
N ARG A 114 0.11 10.52 13.63
CA ARG A 114 1.30 9.67 13.78
C ARG A 114 0.94 8.26 14.24
N ASP A 115 0.01 8.14 15.19
CA ASP A 115 -0.50 6.86 15.65
C ASP A 115 -1.12 6.04 14.51
N ILE A 116 -1.84 6.70 13.59
CA ILE A 116 -2.44 6.03 12.43
C ILE A 116 -1.37 5.44 11.50
N GLY A 117 -0.31 6.19 11.19
CA GLY A 117 0.77 5.68 10.31
C GLY A 117 1.46 4.46 10.90
N MET A 118 1.83 4.51 12.18
CA MET A 118 2.41 3.36 12.87
C MET A 118 1.45 2.16 12.96
N LYS A 119 0.16 2.41 13.20
CA LYS A 119 -0.87 1.35 13.19
C LYS A 119 -1.01 0.70 11.81
N ASN A 120 -0.98 1.49 10.74
CA ASN A 120 -1.03 1.00 9.36
C ASN A 120 0.19 0.15 9.03
N ILE A 121 1.40 0.64 9.32
CA ILE A 121 2.64 -0.13 9.10
C ILE A 121 2.57 -1.48 9.82
N ARG A 122 2.21 -1.45 11.11
CA ARG A 122 2.12 -2.65 11.93
C ARG A 122 1.09 -3.63 11.40
N SER A 123 -0.13 -3.18 11.11
CA SER A 123 -1.20 -4.06 10.64
C SER A 123 -0.86 -4.68 9.28
N ILE A 124 -0.29 -3.91 8.35
CA ILE A 124 0.14 -4.40 7.04
C ILE A 124 1.19 -5.49 7.20
N LYS A 125 2.23 -5.25 8.01
CA LYS A 125 3.28 -6.26 8.26
C LYS A 125 2.71 -7.53 8.89
N GLU A 126 1.82 -7.40 9.87
CA GLU A 126 1.16 -8.54 10.51
C GLU A 126 0.31 -9.34 9.50
N LEU A 127 -0.46 -8.66 8.65
CA LEU A 127 -1.30 -9.30 7.63
C LEU A 127 -0.44 -9.99 6.56
N LEU A 128 0.62 -9.36 6.07
CA LEU A 128 1.54 -9.99 5.12
C LEU A 128 2.22 -11.22 5.72
N SER A 129 2.68 -11.13 6.97
CA SER A 129 3.27 -12.26 7.68
C SER A 129 2.28 -13.42 7.86
N LYS A 130 1.03 -13.13 8.27
CA LYS A 130 -0.04 -14.14 8.41
C LYS A 130 -0.32 -14.88 7.10
N ASN A 131 -0.22 -14.16 5.98
CA ASN A 131 -0.41 -14.70 4.64
C ASN A 131 0.88 -15.27 4.01
N ARG A 132 1.99 -15.34 4.76
CA ARG A 132 3.30 -15.83 4.29
C ARG A 132 3.83 -15.09 3.05
N LEU A 133 3.62 -13.78 3.04
CA LEU A 133 4.00 -12.88 1.96
C LEU A 133 5.26 -12.08 2.37
N PRO A 134 6.45 -12.41 1.85
CA PRO A 134 7.68 -11.70 2.19
C PRO A 134 7.69 -10.29 1.58
N ILE A 135 8.18 -9.32 2.35
CA ILE A 135 8.39 -7.95 1.89
C ILE A 135 9.74 -7.90 1.16
N ALA A 136 9.72 -7.48 -0.10
CA ALA A 136 10.91 -7.36 -0.94
C ALA A 136 11.70 -6.07 -0.64
N SER A 137 10.99 -4.98 -0.32
CA SER A 137 11.59 -3.72 0.13
C SER A 137 10.57 -2.86 0.87
N GLU A 138 11.06 -2.01 1.77
CA GLU A 138 10.23 -1.05 2.48
C GLU A 138 10.94 0.29 2.65
N ASP A 139 10.18 1.37 2.52
CA ASP A 139 10.58 2.73 2.83
C ASP A 139 9.48 3.34 3.70
N LEU A 140 9.61 3.18 5.02
CA LEU A 140 8.55 3.39 6.00
C LEU A 140 9.01 4.23 7.19
N GLY A 141 8.13 5.09 7.70
CA GLY A 141 8.31 5.74 9.01
C GLY A 141 9.30 6.91 9.07
N GLY A 142 9.71 7.47 7.93
CA GLY A 142 10.55 8.67 7.87
C GLY A 142 9.84 9.96 8.32
N GLY A 143 10.61 11.02 8.55
CA GLY A 143 10.10 12.39 8.73
C GLY A 143 10.37 13.22 7.48
N ILE A 144 9.56 14.25 7.19
CA ILE A 144 9.82 15.13 6.03
C ILE A 144 11.16 15.91 6.17
N PHE A 145 11.77 15.90 7.36
CA PHE A 145 13.03 16.57 7.69
C PHE A 145 14.20 15.62 8.01
N SER A 146 14.12 14.32 7.68
CA SER A 146 15.22 13.36 7.88
C SER A 146 16.06 13.16 6.63
#